data_AF-A0A6C0IFP7-F1
#
_entry.id   AF-A0A6C0IFP7-F1
#
_cell.length_a   1.000
_cell.length_b   1.000
_cell.length_c   1.000
_cell.angle_alpha   90.00
_cell.angle_beta   90.00
_cell.angle_gamma   90.00
#
_symmetry.space_group_name_H-M   'P 1'
#
loop_
_entity.id
_entity.type
_entity.pdbx_description
1 polymer ?
#
loop_
_entity_poly.entity_id
_entity_poly.type
_entity_poly.pdbx_seq_one_letter_code
_entity_poly.pdbx_strand_id
1 'polypeptide(L)'
;MESILQDSGLENISTILNTKLYYSEDVLKKLLLKSCNFPNINDLQKRQDVIDKLRLNKIDLQPYFDKLVKKEEECKHYFENDKTELEKDTFGQLIFTNEYFKSLNHIPFVLILMAYFKKLVIPFVSLAFPVLAYFLPMLLIKYVWKLPIGLEMYNKIMKSFISFEPKKLFQNCFTLFSIGQSIYQIFQNAFHLHTIDTNIVTLGNGVQEYKSIVTDVKTILKENNIHYSFTRSCNDLPDDNRRTFVEVSEEPYRLWFLAKDMAYLEILWKLSQEKDFSKVHLVSSETPYFKADTLYDIHLSKETRVPSSISIENNATHYLLSGPNGGGKSSFLRGILQTLLFSHTFGYSIGTNITLSPFDYILSGLSIHDSPGKKSLFEKEVCFARDVLYYNNPKFKGFVLFDEIFHSTNPPDGIRTSELFLNSLWSYKHIASIVSTHVFEIIEASPDSVKKICVDAEKIEDKLHYKYSITNGISRLSSVDEIWKKIWDA
;
A
#
# COMPACT_ATOMS: atom_id res chain seq x y z
N MET A 1 -3.63 4.53 -16.43
CA MET A 1 -2.86 4.82 -15.20
C MET A 1 -2.32 3.53 -14.59
N GLU A 2 -3.12 2.51 -14.27
CA GLU A 2 -2.56 1.20 -13.84
C GLU A 2 -1.58 0.59 -14.86
N SER A 3 -1.85 0.77 -16.16
CA SER A 3 -0.94 0.35 -17.24
C SER A 3 0.48 0.92 -17.12
N ILE A 4 0.69 2.10 -16.51
CA ILE A 4 2.03 2.70 -16.44
C ILE A 4 2.92 2.01 -15.41
N LEU A 5 2.32 1.45 -14.34
CA LEU A 5 3.06 0.63 -13.39
C LEU A 5 3.49 -0.70 -14.03
N GLN A 6 2.64 -1.27 -14.88
CA GLN A 6 2.97 -2.46 -15.69
C GLN A 6 4.10 -2.17 -16.69
N ASP A 7 3.96 -1.10 -17.47
CA ASP A 7 4.99 -0.66 -18.44
C ASP A 7 6.34 -0.42 -17.77
N SER A 8 6.34 0.15 -16.55
CA SER A 8 7.56 0.39 -15.78
C SER A 8 8.08 -0.84 -15.04
N GLY A 9 7.29 -1.91 -14.95
CA GLY A 9 7.54 -3.10 -14.11
C GLY A 9 7.44 -2.85 -12.60
N LEU A 10 7.07 -1.64 -12.16
CA LEU A 10 7.09 -1.25 -10.74
C LEU A 10 5.93 -1.83 -9.91
N GLU A 11 5.23 -2.87 -10.37
CA GLU A 11 4.14 -3.50 -9.62
C GLU A 11 4.61 -4.12 -8.30
N ASN A 12 5.83 -4.66 -8.26
CA ASN A 12 6.44 -5.35 -7.12
C ASN A 12 7.57 -4.54 -6.48
N ILE A 13 7.53 -3.21 -6.60
CA ILE A 13 8.60 -2.33 -6.13
C ILE A 13 8.81 -2.38 -4.61
N SER A 14 7.77 -2.69 -3.83
CA SER A 14 7.88 -2.91 -2.37
C SER A 14 8.88 -4.02 -2.04
N THR A 15 8.85 -5.11 -2.81
CA THR A 15 9.78 -6.24 -2.70
C THR A 15 11.21 -5.83 -3.07
N ILE A 16 11.36 -5.03 -4.12
CA ILE A 16 12.67 -4.54 -4.59
C ILE A 16 13.31 -3.60 -3.55
N LEU A 17 12.53 -2.70 -2.93
CA LEU A 17 12.99 -1.83 -1.85
C LEU A 17 13.05 -2.53 -0.48
N ASN A 18 12.58 -3.77 -0.39
CA ASN A 18 12.52 -4.56 0.83
C ASN A 18 11.80 -3.81 1.99
N THR A 19 10.64 -3.22 1.68
CA THR A 19 9.74 -2.59 2.67
C THR A 19 8.88 -3.64 3.36
N LYS A 20 8.66 -3.51 4.67
CA LYS A 20 8.00 -4.54 5.48
C LYS A 20 6.67 -4.10 6.12
N LEU A 21 6.41 -2.79 6.24
CA LEU A 21 5.18 -2.32 6.91
C LEU A 21 3.93 -2.60 6.05
N TYR A 22 2.80 -2.81 6.72
CA TYR A 22 1.53 -3.25 6.14
C TYR A 22 1.04 -2.37 4.99
N TYR A 23 1.18 -1.04 5.13
CA TYR A 23 0.72 -0.08 4.12
C TYR A 23 1.80 0.35 3.10
N SER A 24 3.04 -0.13 3.21
CA SER A 24 4.15 0.36 2.37
C SER A 24 3.90 0.12 0.88
N GLU A 25 3.39 -1.06 0.50
CA GLU A 25 3.08 -1.36 -0.89
C GLU A 25 1.94 -0.48 -1.45
N ASP A 26 0.83 -0.35 -0.71
CA ASP A 26 -0.33 0.47 -1.12
C ASP A 26 0.06 1.95 -1.24
N VAL A 27 0.81 2.47 -0.28
CA VAL A 27 1.30 3.86 -0.28
C VAL A 27 2.22 4.08 -1.47
N LEU A 28 3.16 3.18 -1.73
CA LEU A 28 4.12 3.31 -2.83
C LEU A 28 3.43 3.26 -4.20
N LYS A 29 2.51 2.32 -4.42
CA LYS A 29 1.70 2.24 -5.65
C LYS A 29 0.90 3.52 -5.88
N LYS A 30 0.21 4.03 -4.85
CA LYS A 30 -0.55 5.29 -4.94
C LYS A 30 0.32 6.50 -5.24
N LEU A 31 1.52 6.57 -4.67
CA LEU A 31 2.47 7.65 -4.92
C LEU A 31 2.99 7.63 -6.36
N LEU A 32 3.40 6.45 -6.86
CA LEU A 32 3.87 6.30 -8.24
C LEU A 32 2.77 6.59 -9.26
N LEU A 33 1.53 6.18 -9.02
CA LEU A 33 0.40 6.51 -9.91
C LEU A 33 0.13 8.02 -9.97
N LYS A 34 0.27 8.72 -8.85
CA LYS A 34 0.12 10.19 -8.81
C LYS A 34 1.26 10.94 -9.49
N SER A 35 2.43 10.32 -9.63
CA SER A 35 3.62 10.95 -10.21
C SER A 35 3.47 11.35 -11.68
N CYS A 36 2.48 10.79 -12.36
CA CYS A 36 2.23 11.03 -13.78
C CYS A 36 1.57 12.39 -14.05
N ASN A 37 1.10 13.12 -13.03
CA ASN A 37 0.31 14.33 -13.21
C ASN A 37 0.85 15.48 -12.34
N PHE A 38 1.31 16.55 -12.99
CA PHE A 38 1.63 17.84 -12.35
C PHE A 38 2.46 17.76 -11.06
N PRO A 39 3.71 17.25 -11.12
CA PRO A 39 4.56 17.17 -9.95
C PRO A 39 4.83 18.56 -9.34
N ASN A 40 4.56 18.71 -8.03
CA ASN A 40 4.84 19.94 -7.31
C ASN A 40 6.31 20.00 -6.89
N ILE A 41 7.07 20.93 -7.47
CA ILE A 41 8.51 21.10 -7.21
C ILE A 41 8.81 21.32 -5.72
N ASN A 42 8.00 22.12 -5.01
CA ASN A 42 8.22 22.40 -3.59
C ASN A 42 8.07 21.14 -2.74
N ASP A 43 7.13 20.26 -3.08
CA ASP A 43 6.94 19.01 -2.36
C ASP A 43 8.05 18.00 -2.67
N LEU A 44 8.55 17.97 -3.91
CA LEU A 44 9.74 17.18 -4.27
C LEU A 44 10.98 17.64 -3.51
N GLN A 45 11.21 18.95 -3.41
CA GLN A 45 12.33 19.50 -2.66
C GLN A 45 12.25 19.18 -1.16
N LYS A 46 11.06 19.21 -0.56
CA LYS A 46 10.86 18.77 0.83
C LYS A 46 11.20 17.29 1.01
N ARG A 47 10.78 16.43 0.07
CA ARG A 47 11.12 14.99 0.10
C ARG A 47 12.62 14.77 -0.05
N GLN A 48 13.26 15.50 -0.96
CA GLN A 48 14.72 15.48 -1.12
C GLN A 48 15.44 15.85 0.18
N ASP A 49 15.02 16.92 0.86
CA ASP A 49 15.62 17.33 2.15
C ASP A 49 15.53 16.22 3.21
N VAL A 50 14.38 15.54 3.30
CA VAL A 50 14.22 14.40 4.22
C VAL A 50 15.16 13.25 3.85
N ILE A 51 15.19 12.83 2.59
CA ILE A 51 16.05 11.73 2.13
C ILE A 51 17.54 12.08 2.32
N ASP A 52 17.94 13.31 1.96
CA ASP A 52 19.30 13.83 2.11
C ASP A 52 19.75 13.75 3.57
N LYS A 53 18.94 14.26 4.50
CA LYS A 53 19.26 14.25 5.93
C LYS A 53 19.27 12.85 6.53
N LEU A 54 18.34 11.97 6.14
CA LEU A 54 18.36 10.56 6.56
C LEU A 54 19.66 9.88 6.12
N ARG A 55 20.10 10.11 4.87
CA ARG A 55 21.33 9.57 4.30
C ARG A 55 22.59 10.15 4.97
N LEU A 56 22.65 11.46 5.15
CA LEU A 56 23.80 12.17 5.74
C LEU A 56 24.02 11.79 7.20
N ASN A 57 22.94 11.73 7.99
CA ASN A 57 23.01 11.42 9.42
C ASN A 57 23.16 9.92 9.70
N LYS A 58 23.06 9.04 8.68
CA LYS A 58 23.15 7.58 8.80
C LYS A 58 22.23 7.01 9.88
N ILE A 59 21.01 7.52 9.96
CA ILE A 59 20.04 7.12 10.98
C ILE A 59 19.57 5.70 10.67
N ASP A 60 19.69 4.80 11.64
CA ASP A 60 19.15 3.46 11.53
C ASP A 60 17.74 3.38 12.13
N LEU A 61 16.73 3.27 11.27
CA LEU A 61 15.33 3.11 11.66
C LEU A 61 14.84 1.65 11.56
N GLN A 62 15.68 0.73 11.06
CA GLN A 62 15.30 -0.68 10.87
C GLN A 62 14.76 -1.34 12.15
N PRO A 63 15.36 -1.15 13.35
CA PRO A 63 14.85 -1.75 14.58
C PRO A 63 13.44 -1.27 14.96
N TYR A 64 13.09 -0.02 14.61
CA TYR A 64 11.77 0.54 14.89
C TYR A 64 10.74 -0.02 13.90
N PHE A 65 11.09 -0.12 12.62
CA PHE A 65 10.23 -0.77 11.63
C PHE A 65 9.98 -2.25 11.96
N ASP A 66 11.00 -3.01 12.36
CA ASP A 66 10.83 -4.42 12.74
C ASP A 66 9.94 -4.58 13.98
N LYS A 67 9.97 -3.63 14.94
CA LYS A 67 9.00 -3.59 16.05
C LYS A 67 7.60 -3.27 15.58
N LEU A 68 7.44 -2.31 14.68
CA LEU A 68 6.13 -1.93 14.13
C LEU A 68 5.50 -3.08 13.36
N VAL A 69 6.25 -3.83 12.54
CA VAL A 69 5.71 -5.02 11.84
C VAL A 69 5.04 -5.99 12.80
N LYS A 70 5.67 -6.28 13.95
CA LYS A 70 5.07 -7.15 14.99
C LYS A 70 3.80 -6.54 15.57
N LYS A 71 3.81 -5.22 15.84
CA LYS A 71 2.63 -4.51 16.36
C LYS A 71 1.52 -4.43 15.33
N GLU A 72 1.83 -4.36 14.03
CA GLU A 72 0.83 -4.37 12.96
C GLU A 72 0.14 -5.72 12.85
N GLU A 73 0.86 -6.81 13.08
CA GLU A 73 0.30 -8.16 13.16
C GLU A 73 -0.61 -8.32 14.40
N GLU A 74 -0.18 -7.84 15.57
CA GLU A 74 -1.01 -7.84 16.79
C GLU A 74 -2.26 -6.95 16.64
N CYS A 75 -2.11 -5.81 15.95
CA CYS A 75 -3.17 -4.84 15.70
C CYS A 75 -3.92 -5.08 14.38
N LYS A 76 -3.73 -6.23 13.73
CA LYS A 76 -4.30 -6.53 12.42
C LYS A 76 -5.82 -6.37 12.38
N HIS A 77 -6.47 -6.66 13.51
CA HIS A 77 -7.89 -6.42 13.77
C HIS A 77 -8.37 -5.02 13.39
N TYR A 78 -7.52 -4.00 13.52
CA TYR A 78 -7.90 -2.62 13.18
C TYR A 78 -7.74 -2.30 11.70
N PHE A 79 -6.86 -3.00 10.97
CA PHE A 79 -6.55 -2.70 9.57
C PHE A 79 -7.48 -3.40 8.57
N GLU A 80 -8.15 -4.46 8.99
CA GLU A 80 -9.13 -5.20 8.19
C GLU A 80 -10.51 -4.53 8.30
N ASN A 81 -11.19 -4.34 7.16
CA ASN A 81 -12.48 -3.64 7.11
C ASN A 81 -13.66 -4.52 7.56
N ASP A 82 -13.51 -5.84 7.51
CA ASP A 82 -14.59 -6.80 7.73
C ASP A 82 -14.65 -7.26 9.19
N LYS A 83 -15.12 -6.38 10.07
CA LYS A 83 -15.50 -6.80 11.44
C LYS A 83 -16.85 -7.50 11.38
N THR A 84 -16.89 -8.77 11.72
CA THR A 84 -18.16 -9.53 11.78
C THR A 84 -19.10 -8.93 12.83
N GLU A 85 -20.42 -8.96 12.62
CA GLU A 85 -21.40 -8.54 13.64
C GLU A 85 -21.18 -9.28 14.97
N LEU A 86 -20.78 -10.55 14.87
CA LEU A 86 -20.43 -11.41 16.00
C LEU A 86 -19.28 -10.85 16.87
N GLU A 87 -18.27 -10.23 16.26
CA GLU A 87 -17.17 -9.59 17.00
C GLU A 87 -17.62 -8.33 17.74
N LYS A 88 -18.46 -7.51 17.09
CA LYS A 88 -19.03 -6.32 17.72
C LYS A 88 -19.90 -6.70 18.93
N ASP A 89 -20.69 -7.76 18.79
CA ASP A 89 -21.49 -8.31 19.89
C ASP A 89 -20.61 -8.87 21.02
N THR A 90 -19.49 -9.51 20.67
CA THR A 90 -18.54 -10.07 21.63
C THR A 90 -17.91 -8.97 22.50
N PHE A 91 -17.39 -7.90 21.90
CA PHE A 91 -16.83 -6.77 22.65
C PHE A 91 -17.90 -5.93 23.36
N GLY A 92 -19.11 -5.86 22.80
CA GLY A 92 -20.28 -5.22 23.42
C GLY A 92 -20.70 -5.83 24.76
N GLN A 93 -20.19 -7.03 25.11
CA GLN A 93 -20.39 -7.60 26.43
C GLN A 93 -19.68 -6.80 27.54
N LEU A 94 -18.64 -6.03 27.24
CA LEU A 94 -17.89 -5.25 28.24
C LEU A 94 -17.87 -3.73 27.95
N ILE A 95 -18.19 -3.33 26.72
CA ILE A 95 -18.18 -1.94 26.25
C ILE A 95 -19.61 -1.48 25.97
N PHE A 96 -19.90 -0.20 26.19
CA PHE A 96 -21.20 0.38 25.87
C PHE A 96 -21.30 0.63 24.36
N THR A 97 -22.01 -0.23 23.64
CA THR A 97 -22.25 -0.10 22.19
C THR A 97 -23.48 0.72 21.84
N ASN A 98 -24.41 0.88 22.79
CA ASN A 98 -25.64 1.65 22.60
C ASN A 98 -25.34 3.16 22.54
N GLU A 99 -25.87 3.86 21.53
CA GLU A 99 -25.66 5.30 21.30
C GLU A 99 -25.94 6.16 22.55
N TYR A 100 -26.96 5.82 23.34
CA TYR A 100 -27.30 6.59 24.55
C TYR A 100 -26.24 6.53 25.66
N PHE A 101 -25.50 5.43 25.74
CA PHE A 101 -24.53 5.16 26.82
C PHE A 101 -23.08 5.16 26.33
N LYS A 102 -22.85 5.38 25.04
CA LYS A 102 -21.53 5.34 24.41
C LYS A 102 -20.53 6.30 25.06
N SER A 103 -21.01 7.47 25.52
CA SER A 103 -20.20 8.47 26.22
C SER A 103 -19.56 7.94 27.51
N LEU A 104 -20.14 6.92 28.16
CA LEU A 104 -19.59 6.29 29.35
C LEU A 104 -18.27 5.57 29.08
N ASN A 105 -18.02 5.13 27.84
CA ASN A 105 -16.75 4.49 27.47
C ASN A 105 -15.54 5.43 27.65
N HIS A 106 -15.74 6.75 27.51
CA HIS A 106 -14.66 7.73 27.57
C HIS A 106 -14.35 8.22 28.98
N ILE A 107 -15.19 7.87 29.97
CA ILE A 107 -15.00 8.27 31.35
C ILE A 107 -13.94 7.37 32.02
N PRO A 108 -12.93 7.93 32.69
CA PRO A 108 -11.95 7.15 33.44
C PRO A 108 -12.62 6.16 34.41
N PHE A 109 -12.01 4.99 34.59
CA PHE A 109 -12.45 3.92 35.51
C PHE A 109 -13.77 3.21 35.17
N VAL A 110 -14.67 3.77 34.36
CA VAL A 110 -16.00 3.17 34.10
C VAL A 110 -15.88 1.79 33.45
N LEU A 111 -15.05 1.66 32.41
CA LEU A 111 -14.83 0.37 31.73
C LEU A 111 -14.19 -0.67 32.66
N ILE A 112 -13.25 -0.24 33.51
CA ILE A 112 -12.62 -1.10 34.52
C ILE A 112 -13.66 -1.59 35.52
N LEU A 113 -14.47 -0.67 36.06
CA LEU A 113 -15.54 -0.99 37.01
C LEU A 113 -16.57 -1.95 36.39
N MET A 114 -16.97 -1.71 35.13
CA MET A 114 -17.89 -2.57 34.40
C MET A 114 -17.32 -3.97 34.20
N ALA A 115 -16.03 -4.08 33.83
CA ALA A 115 -15.35 -5.37 33.70
C ALA A 115 -15.30 -6.12 35.04
N TYR A 116 -14.94 -5.46 36.15
CA TYR A 116 -14.95 -6.10 37.48
C TYR A 116 -16.34 -6.50 37.94
N PHE A 117 -17.34 -5.63 37.73
CA PHE A 117 -18.73 -5.92 38.06
C PHE A 117 -19.22 -7.17 37.32
N LYS A 118 -19.00 -7.25 36.01
CA LYS A 118 -19.44 -8.39 35.20
C LYS A 118 -18.66 -9.67 35.47
N LYS A 119 -17.35 -9.59 35.70
CA LYS A 119 -16.50 -10.78 35.95
C LYS A 119 -16.63 -11.36 37.35
N LEU A 120 -16.85 -10.53 38.38
CA LEU A 120 -16.84 -10.97 39.78
C LEU A 120 -18.21 -10.86 40.46
N VAL A 121 -18.87 -9.70 40.35
CA VAL A 121 -20.11 -9.44 41.09
C VAL A 121 -21.27 -10.23 40.50
N ILE A 122 -21.43 -10.26 39.17
CA ILE A 122 -22.53 -11.00 38.54
C ILE A 122 -22.47 -12.50 38.87
N PRO A 123 -21.34 -13.22 38.70
CA PRO A 123 -21.28 -14.64 39.06
C PRO A 123 -21.63 -14.90 40.53
N PHE A 124 -21.16 -14.04 41.45
CA PHE A 124 -21.49 -14.17 42.87
C PHE A 124 -22.98 -13.97 43.14
N VAL A 125 -23.58 -12.91 42.58
CA VAL A 125 -25.02 -12.65 42.69
C VAL A 125 -25.83 -13.78 42.07
N SER A 126 -25.42 -14.29 40.90
CA SER A 126 -26.07 -15.42 40.22
C SER A 126 -26.02 -16.71 41.04
N LEU A 127 -24.92 -16.98 41.75
CA LEU A 127 -24.81 -18.12 42.67
C LEU A 127 -25.66 -17.93 43.94
N ALA A 128 -25.77 -16.71 44.44
CA ALA A 128 -26.62 -16.38 45.59
C ALA A 128 -28.12 -16.31 45.24
N PHE A 129 -28.45 -16.10 43.97
CA PHE A 129 -29.81 -15.86 43.49
C PHE A 129 -30.80 -16.97 43.86
N PRO A 130 -30.50 -18.28 43.75
CA PRO A 130 -31.42 -19.34 44.18
C PRO A 130 -31.78 -19.25 45.67
N VAL A 131 -30.82 -18.86 46.52
CA VAL A 131 -31.05 -18.66 47.96
C VAL A 131 -31.92 -17.42 48.19
N LEU A 132 -31.61 -16.31 47.51
CA LEU A 132 -32.40 -15.09 47.59
C LEU A 132 -33.83 -15.32 47.09
N ALA A 133 -34.01 -15.99 45.96
CA ALA A 133 -35.31 -16.37 45.40
C ALA A 133 -36.08 -17.30 46.34
N TYR A 134 -35.39 -18.19 47.06
CA TYR A 134 -36.01 -19.02 48.09
C TYR A 134 -36.55 -18.19 49.27
N PHE A 135 -35.94 -17.06 49.65
CA PHE A 135 -36.41 -16.26 50.79
C PHE A 135 -37.25 -15.03 50.40
N LEU A 136 -37.19 -14.58 49.14
CA LEU A 136 -37.87 -13.38 48.66
C LEU A 136 -39.40 -13.43 48.87
N PRO A 137 -40.12 -14.53 48.56
CA PRO A 137 -41.56 -14.62 48.83
C PRO A 137 -41.88 -14.49 50.33
N MET A 138 -41.07 -15.08 51.21
CA MET A 138 -41.24 -14.94 52.66
C MET A 138 -41.12 -13.48 53.10
N LEU A 139 -40.13 -12.75 52.57
CA LEU A 139 -39.93 -11.34 52.87
C LEU A 139 -41.10 -10.49 52.37
N LEU A 140 -41.60 -10.73 51.14
CA LEU A 140 -42.76 -10.04 50.59
C LEU A 140 -44.02 -10.31 51.42
N ILE A 141 -44.29 -11.57 51.76
CA ILE A 141 -45.46 -11.94 52.54
C ILE A 141 -45.44 -11.31 53.94
N LYS A 142 -44.27 -11.30 54.58
CA LYS A 142 -44.10 -10.77 55.93
C LYS A 142 -44.11 -9.24 55.99
N TYR A 143 -43.45 -8.56 55.06
CA TYR A 143 -43.25 -7.10 55.13
C TYR A 143 -44.18 -6.29 54.21
N VAL A 144 -44.57 -6.82 53.05
CA VAL A 144 -45.48 -6.13 52.10
C VAL A 144 -46.94 -6.48 52.40
N TRP A 145 -47.26 -7.77 52.48
CA TRP A 145 -48.63 -8.23 52.74
C TRP A 145 -48.97 -8.38 54.22
N LYS A 146 -47.98 -8.16 55.11
CA LYS A 146 -48.13 -8.18 56.57
C LYS A 146 -48.81 -9.45 57.12
N LEU A 147 -48.64 -10.59 56.45
CA LEU A 147 -49.17 -11.86 56.93
C LEU A 147 -48.20 -12.47 57.95
N PRO A 148 -48.69 -13.03 59.06
CA PRO A 148 -47.86 -13.62 60.11
C PRO A 148 -47.41 -15.04 59.73
N ILE A 149 -46.59 -15.17 58.68
CA ILE A 149 -46.00 -16.45 58.30
C ILE A 149 -44.66 -16.64 59.03
N GLY A 150 -44.59 -17.68 59.87
CA GLY A 150 -43.34 -18.13 60.50
C GLY A 150 -42.45 -18.92 59.54
N LEU A 151 -41.15 -18.99 59.84
CA LEU A 151 -40.13 -19.70 59.03
C LEU A 151 -40.49 -21.18 58.80
N GLU A 152 -41.06 -21.84 59.80
CA GLU A 152 -41.46 -23.25 59.70
C GLU A 152 -42.58 -23.49 58.70
N MET A 153 -43.62 -22.64 58.74
CA MET A 153 -44.76 -22.74 57.82
C MET A 153 -44.32 -22.44 56.39
N TYR A 154 -43.44 -21.45 56.21
CA TYR A 154 -42.84 -21.14 54.92
C TYR A 154 -42.02 -22.29 54.36
N ASN A 155 -41.10 -22.85 55.16
CA ASN A 155 -40.28 -23.98 54.74
C ASN A 155 -41.12 -25.22 54.39
N LYS A 156 -42.25 -25.43 55.08
CA LYS A 156 -43.19 -26.52 54.77
C LYS A 156 -43.84 -26.34 53.40
N ILE A 157 -44.26 -25.12 53.07
CA ILE A 157 -44.83 -24.77 51.76
C ILE A 157 -43.76 -24.88 50.66
N MET A 158 -42.55 -24.36 50.90
CA MET A 158 -41.48 -24.42 49.90
C MET A 158 -40.97 -25.85 49.64
N LYS A 159 -40.91 -26.70 50.67
CA LYS A 159 -40.51 -28.11 50.52
C LYS A 159 -41.47 -28.92 49.64
N SER A 160 -42.76 -28.57 49.58
CA SER A 160 -43.69 -29.25 48.66
C SER A 160 -43.45 -28.92 47.18
N PHE A 161 -42.72 -27.83 46.87
CA PHE A 161 -42.35 -27.47 45.50
C PHE A 161 -41.00 -28.07 45.05
N ILE A 162 -40.12 -28.47 45.98
CA ILE A 162 -38.74 -28.95 45.70
C ILE A 162 -38.57 -30.44 46.07
N SER A 163 -39.67 -31.20 46.24
CA SER A 163 -39.59 -32.58 46.73
C SER A 163 -39.02 -33.54 45.69
N PHE A 164 -37.90 -34.19 46.02
CA PHE A 164 -37.35 -35.31 45.27
C PHE A 164 -38.11 -36.59 45.58
N GLU A 165 -38.89 -37.11 44.63
CA GLU A 165 -39.61 -38.38 44.80
C GLU A 165 -38.79 -39.55 44.26
N PRO A 166 -38.51 -40.61 45.05
CA PRO A 166 -37.68 -41.74 44.60
C PRO A 166 -38.31 -42.54 43.45
N LYS A 167 -39.63 -42.43 43.23
CA LYS A 167 -40.34 -43.05 42.09
C LYS A 167 -40.15 -42.29 40.76
N LYS A 168 -39.60 -41.07 40.80
CA LYS A 168 -39.38 -40.20 39.61
C LYS A 168 -37.88 -39.95 39.37
N LEU A 169 -37.10 -41.04 39.31
CA LEU A 169 -35.64 -41.00 39.14
C LEU A 169 -35.17 -40.12 37.98
N PHE A 170 -35.81 -40.23 36.81
CA PHE A 170 -35.46 -39.42 35.63
C PHE A 170 -35.61 -37.92 35.88
N GLN A 171 -36.71 -37.50 36.51
CA GLN A 171 -36.96 -36.09 36.85
C GLN A 171 -35.92 -35.57 37.84
N ASN A 172 -35.61 -36.36 38.87
CA ASN A 172 -34.60 -36.01 39.86
C ASN A 172 -33.20 -35.84 39.24
N CYS A 173 -32.80 -36.76 38.35
CA CYS A 173 -31.55 -36.66 37.61
C CYS A 173 -31.53 -35.44 36.70
N PHE A 174 -32.63 -35.16 35.99
CA PHE A 174 -32.75 -33.97 35.14
C PHE A 174 -32.68 -32.67 35.95
N THR A 175 -33.28 -32.62 37.14
CA THR A 175 -33.18 -31.47 38.04
C THR A 175 -31.75 -31.26 38.53
N LEU A 176 -31.05 -32.32 38.97
CA LEU A 176 -29.65 -32.23 39.38
C LEU A 176 -28.74 -31.81 38.22
N PHE A 177 -28.97 -32.36 37.02
CA PHE A 177 -28.26 -31.94 35.80
C PHE A 177 -28.52 -30.48 35.48
N SER A 178 -29.77 -30.00 35.56
CA SER A 178 -30.13 -28.61 35.29
C SER A 178 -29.45 -27.65 36.28
N ILE A 179 -29.41 -28.01 37.58
CA ILE A 179 -28.68 -27.23 38.60
C ILE A 179 -27.19 -27.20 38.29
N GLY A 180 -26.58 -28.37 38.00
CA GLY A 180 -25.17 -28.47 37.62
C GLY A 180 -24.83 -27.67 36.37
N GLN A 181 -25.66 -27.75 35.33
CA GLN A 181 -25.54 -26.97 34.10
C GLN A 181 -25.64 -25.47 34.36
N SER A 182 -26.56 -25.04 35.24
CA SER A 182 -26.75 -23.62 35.58
C SER A 182 -25.52 -23.06 36.29
N ILE A 183 -24.95 -23.82 37.24
CA ILE A 183 -23.69 -23.46 37.92
C ILE A 183 -22.53 -23.42 36.93
N TYR A 184 -22.41 -24.44 36.07
CA TYR A 184 -21.38 -24.52 35.04
C TYR A 184 -21.42 -23.31 34.09
N GLN A 185 -22.62 -22.93 33.63
CA GLN A 185 -22.80 -21.79 32.72
C GLN A 185 -22.38 -20.46 33.35
N ILE A 186 -22.57 -20.28 34.67
CA ILE A 186 -22.10 -19.08 35.37
C ILE A 186 -20.57 -18.98 35.29
N PHE A 187 -19.86 -20.08 35.58
CA PHE A 187 -18.39 -20.10 35.48
C PHE A 187 -17.92 -19.94 34.04
N GLN A 188 -18.56 -20.63 33.09
CA GLN A 188 -18.24 -20.51 31.67
C GLN A 188 -18.34 -19.06 31.18
N ASN A 189 -19.43 -18.36 31.53
CA ASN A 189 -19.61 -16.94 31.19
C ASN A 189 -18.56 -16.04 31.85
N ALA A 190 -18.20 -16.32 33.11
CA ALA A 190 -17.15 -15.56 33.80
C ALA A 190 -15.78 -15.72 33.12
N PHE A 191 -15.41 -16.93 32.72
CA PHE A 191 -14.18 -17.20 31.95
C PHE A 191 -14.22 -16.54 30.57
N HIS A 192 -15.36 -16.62 29.87
CA HIS A 192 -15.54 -15.95 28.58
C HIS A 192 -15.33 -14.43 28.68
N LEU A 193 -15.97 -13.78 29.67
CA LEU A 193 -15.79 -12.35 29.93
C LEU A 193 -14.35 -11.99 30.33
N HIS A 194 -13.66 -12.88 31.05
CA HIS A 194 -12.24 -12.70 31.35
C HIS A 194 -11.40 -12.71 30.07
N THR A 195 -11.63 -13.65 29.16
CA THR A 195 -10.95 -13.71 27.86
C THR A 195 -11.21 -12.46 27.03
N ILE A 196 -12.46 -11.98 26.95
CA ILE A 196 -12.79 -10.74 26.23
C ILE A 196 -12.05 -9.55 26.83
N ASP A 197 -12.06 -9.39 28.15
CA ASP A 197 -11.36 -8.28 28.82
C ASP A 197 -9.86 -8.31 28.55
N THR A 198 -9.24 -9.50 28.63
CA THR A 198 -7.82 -9.69 28.32
C THR A 198 -7.51 -9.33 26.87
N ASN A 199 -8.39 -9.68 25.92
CA ASN A 199 -8.24 -9.31 24.52
C ASN A 199 -8.35 -7.79 24.31
N ILE A 200 -9.34 -7.14 24.93
CA ILE A 200 -9.51 -5.67 24.89
C ILE A 200 -8.24 -4.97 25.42
N VAL A 201 -7.72 -5.42 26.56
CA VAL A 201 -6.51 -4.84 27.16
C VAL A 201 -5.29 -5.07 26.28
N THR A 202 -5.12 -6.28 25.73
CA THR A 202 -4.00 -6.62 24.85
C THR A 202 -4.02 -5.77 23.57
N LEU A 203 -5.18 -5.64 22.92
CA LEU A 203 -5.33 -4.83 21.71
C LEU A 203 -5.13 -3.34 21.99
N GLY A 204 -5.61 -2.84 23.13
CA GLY A 204 -5.36 -1.47 23.58
C GLY A 204 -3.88 -1.20 23.84
N ASN A 205 -3.21 -2.14 24.52
CA ASN A 205 -1.77 -2.06 24.79
C ASN A 205 -0.95 -2.07 23.50
N GLY A 206 -1.31 -2.91 22.52
CA GLY A 206 -0.67 -2.95 21.20
C GLY A 206 -0.68 -1.58 20.49
N VAL A 207 -1.81 -0.86 20.55
CA VAL A 207 -1.94 0.49 20.00
C VAL A 207 -1.07 1.49 20.77
N GLN A 208 -1.02 1.42 22.10
CA GLN A 208 -0.18 2.31 22.91
C GLN A 208 1.30 2.09 22.63
N GLU A 209 1.74 0.84 22.55
CA GLU A 209 3.11 0.50 22.18
C GLU A 209 3.43 0.98 20.75
N TYR A 210 2.50 0.83 19.80
CA TYR A 210 2.65 1.40 18.46
C TYR A 210 2.87 2.93 18.52
N LYS A 211 2.02 3.65 19.25
CA LYS A 211 2.14 5.10 19.46
C LYS A 211 3.48 5.47 20.10
N SER A 212 3.94 4.68 21.07
CA SER A 212 5.23 4.88 21.74
C SER A 212 6.40 4.76 20.77
N ILE A 213 6.44 3.70 19.96
CA ILE A 213 7.45 3.49 18.92
C ILE A 213 7.48 4.66 17.93
N VAL A 214 6.31 5.14 17.48
CA VAL A 214 6.23 6.31 16.59
C VAL A 214 6.72 7.58 17.27
N THR A 215 6.50 7.74 18.57
CA THR A 215 6.99 8.88 19.35
C THR A 215 8.51 8.86 19.49
N ASP A 216 9.11 7.69 19.67
CA ASP A 216 10.57 7.52 19.64
C ASP A 216 11.14 7.93 18.27
N VAL A 217 10.54 7.45 17.17
CA VAL A 217 10.96 7.83 15.81
C VAL A 217 10.82 9.35 15.60
N LYS A 218 9.71 9.96 16.02
CA LYS A 218 9.52 11.43 15.97
C LYS A 218 10.63 12.17 16.70
N THR A 219 11.07 11.67 17.85
CA THR A 219 12.14 12.26 18.65
C THR A 219 13.47 12.17 17.92
N ILE A 220 13.81 11.00 17.37
CA ILE A 220 15.03 10.79 16.57
C ILE A 220 15.07 11.73 15.37
N LEU A 221 13.97 11.85 14.63
CA LEU A 221 13.92 12.76 13.48
C LEU A 221 14.13 14.22 13.89
N LYS A 222 13.52 14.64 15.02
CA LYS A 222 13.66 16.00 15.54
C LYS A 222 15.08 16.31 15.99
N GLU A 223 15.72 15.40 16.72
CA GLU A 223 17.12 15.53 17.17
C GLU A 223 18.09 15.67 16.00
N ASN A 224 17.76 15.05 14.87
CA ASN A 224 18.55 15.08 13.64
C ASN A 224 18.12 16.18 12.65
N ASN A 225 17.29 17.14 13.07
CA ASN A 225 16.77 18.26 12.26
C ASN A 225 16.04 17.83 10.97
N ILE A 226 15.38 16.68 11.00
CA ILE A 226 14.57 16.15 9.90
C ILE A 226 13.13 16.62 10.07
N HIS A 227 12.68 17.46 9.14
CA HIS A 227 11.31 17.96 9.13
C HIS A 227 10.38 17.01 8.39
N TYR A 228 9.80 16.05 9.13
CA TYR A 228 8.78 15.15 8.62
C TYR A 228 7.43 15.42 9.29
N SER A 229 6.39 15.59 8.48
CA SER A 229 5.03 15.91 8.95
C SER A 229 4.25 14.65 9.23
N PHE A 230 4.03 14.33 10.51
CA PHE A 230 3.12 13.27 10.93
C PHE A 230 1.70 13.79 11.11
N THR A 231 0.72 12.95 10.77
CA THR A 231 -0.67 13.10 11.17
C THR A 231 -0.77 13.05 12.69
N ARG A 232 -1.67 13.87 13.25
CA ARG A 232 -1.89 14.00 14.70
C ARG A 232 -2.99 13.08 15.23
N SER A 233 -3.41 12.10 14.44
CA SER A 233 -4.61 11.28 14.66
C SER A 233 -4.60 10.49 15.98
N CYS A 234 -3.43 10.16 16.52
CA CYS A 234 -3.28 9.36 17.74
C CYS A 234 -2.66 10.13 18.93
N ASN A 235 -2.43 11.44 18.80
CA ASN A 235 -1.70 12.20 19.83
C ASN A 235 -2.48 12.29 21.15
N ASP A 236 -3.79 12.41 21.05
CA ASP A 236 -4.78 12.59 22.13
C ASP A 236 -5.35 11.27 22.68
N LEU A 237 -4.85 10.11 22.22
CA LEU A 237 -5.26 8.82 22.76
C LEU A 237 -4.98 8.74 24.28
N PRO A 238 -5.91 8.17 25.07
CA PRO A 238 -5.79 8.06 26.52
C PRO A 238 -4.72 7.05 26.94
N ASP A 239 -4.16 7.23 28.13
CA ASP A 239 -3.17 6.30 28.70
C ASP A 239 -3.78 4.98 29.21
N ASP A 240 -5.11 4.85 29.22
CA ASP A 240 -5.79 3.60 29.59
C ASP A 240 -5.99 2.68 28.37
N ASN A 241 -5.57 1.41 28.50
CA ASN A 241 -5.65 0.41 27.44
C ASN A 241 -7.09 0.16 26.96
N ARG A 242 -8.07 0.07 27.88
CA ARG A 242 -9.46 -0.23 27.50
C ARG A 242 -10.07 0.94 26.73
N ARG A 243 -9.81 2.16 27.18
CA ARG A 243 -10.25 3.37 26.48
C ARG A 243 -9.57 3.54 25.12
N THR A 244 -8.28 3.23 25.05
CA THR A 244 -7.53 3.23 23.77
C THR A 244 -8.16 2.27 22.77
N PHE A 245 -8.47 1.04 23.22
CA PHE A 245 -9.17 0.05 22.41
C PHE A 245 -10.51 0.59 21.89
N VAL A 246 -11.32 1.19 22.75
CA VAL A 246 -12.64 1.70 22.36
C VAL A 246 -12.50 2.83 21.34
N GLU A 247 -11.65 3.82 21.61
CA GLU A 247 -11.48 4.96 20.70
C GLU A 247 -11.00 4.54 19.32
N VAL A 248 -10.03 3.63 19.23
CA VAL A 248 -9.54 3.13 17.92
C VAL A 248 -10.53 2.16 17.28
N SER A 249 -11.34 1.43 18.07
CA SER A 249 -12.39 0.56 17.53
C SER A 249 -13.53 1.35 16.91
N GLU A 250 -13.88 2.49 17.50
CA GLU A 250 -14.88 3.42 16.98
C GLU A 250 -14.35 4.23 15.80
N GLU A 251 -13.07 4.58 15.83
CA GLU A 251 -12.39 5.38 14.81
C GLU A 251 -11.11 4.71 14.27
N PRO A 252 -11.23 3.60 13.51
CA PRO A 252 -10.05 2.83 13.04
C PRO A 252 -9.10 3.66 12.17
N TYR A 253 -9.64 4.66 11.46
CA TYR A 253 -8.89 5.56 10.61
C TYR A 253 -7.75 6.28 11.36
N ARG A 254 -7.86 6.46 12.67
CA ARG A 254 -6.81 7.11 13.48
C ARG A 254 -5.48 6.34 13.38
N LEU A 255 -5.54 5.02 13.57
CA LEU A 255 -4.38 4.15 13.46
C LEU A 255 -3.94 3.99 11.99
N TRP A 256 -4.90 3.95 11.05
CA TRP A 256 -4.58 3.84 9.62
C TRP A 256 -3.74 5.00 9.11
N PHE A 257 -4.07 6.23 9.49
CA PHE A 257 -3.28 7.40 9.09
C PHE A 257 -1.87 7.36 9.69
N LEU A 258 -1.75 6.98 10.97
CA LEU A 258 -0.45 6.85 11.61
C LEU A 258 0.42 5.77 10.94
N ALA A 259 -0.18 4.61 10.61
CA ALA A 259 0.50 3.53 9.94
C ALA A 259 0.92 3.90 8.50
N LYS A 260 0.08 4.65 7.77
CA LYS A 260 0.45 5.21 6.47
C LYS A 260 1.61 6.21 6.56
N ASP A 261 1.65 7.03 7.60
CA ASP A 261 2.78 7.94 7.82
C ASP A 261 4.08 7.15 8.09
N MET A 262 4.01 6.06 8.85
CA MET A 262 5.19 5.21 9.09
C MET A 262 5.63 4.46 7.84
N ALA A 263 4.68 3.93 7.07
CA ALA A 263 4.94 3.31 5.76
C ALA A 263 5.62 4.28 4.79
N TYR A 264 5.13 5.52 4.73
CA TYR A 264 5.75 6.54 3.89
C TYR A 264 7.18 6.89 4.34
N LEU A 265 7.41 6.99 5.65
CA LEU A 265 8.74 7.20 6.20
C LEU A 265 9.69 6.02 5.91
N GLU A 266 9.20 4.77 6.00
CA GLU A 266 9.98 3.57 5.64
C GLU A 266 10.48 3.66 4.20
N ILE A 267 9.61 4.04 3.26
CA ILE A 267 9.98 4.20 1.84
C ILE A 267 11.09 5.25 1.68
N LEU A 268 10.92 6.44 2.28
CA LEU A 268 11.94 7.50 2.20
C LEU A 268 13.27 7.05 2.83
N TRP A 269 13.20 6.33 3.95
CA TRP A 269 14.38 5.78 4.60
C TRP A 269 15.07 4.73 3.73
N LYS A 270 14.35 3.77 3.13
CA LYS A 270 14.94 2.77 2.22
C LYS A 270 15.62 3.42 1.01
N LEU A 271 15.00 4.43 0.40
CA LEU A 271 15.61 5.22 -0.68
C LEU A 271 16.88 5.94 -0.20
N SER A 272 16.91 6.43 1.05
CA SER A 272 18.11 7.04 1.61
C SER A 272 19.28 6.05 1.79
N GLN A 273 18.98 4.76 2.03
CA GLN A 273 19.99 3.71 2.21
C GLN A 273 20.52 3.15 0.88
N GLU A 274 19.71 3.13 -0.18
CA GLU A 274 20.11 2.60 -1.48
C GLU A 274 21.03 3.57 -2.24
N LYS A 275 22.27 3.12 -2.52
CA LYS A 275 23.30 3.92 -3.21
C LYS A 275 23.00 4.22 -4.68
N ASP A 276 22.18 3.36 -5.30
CA ASP A 276 21.82 3.50 -6.71
C ASP A 276 20.86 4.66 -6.97
N PHE A 277 20.23 5.18 -5.91
CA PHE A 277 19.33 6.32 -5.99
C PHE A 277 20.09 7.62 -5.73
N SER A 278 20.08 8.51 -6.73
CA SER A 278 20.66 9.85 -6.63
C SER A 278 19.58 10.92 -6.60
N LYS A 279 19.95 12.06 -6.00
CA LYS A 279 19.12 13.26 -5.98
C LYS A 279 18.96 13.79 -7.39
N VAL A 280 17.73 14.11 -7.77
CA VAL A 280 17.41 14.69 -9.08
C VAL A 280 17.52 16.21 -9.03
N HIS A 281 18.27 16.79 -9.96
CA HIS A 281 18.35 18.23 -10.12
C HIS A 281 17.14 18.74 -10.91
N LEU A 282 16.19 19.36 -10.20
CA LEU A 282 14.99 19.92 -10.81
C LEU A 282 15.28 21.31 -11.38
N VAL A 283 15.01 21.51 -12.67
CA VAL A 283 15.23 22.79 -13.37
C VAL A 283 13.93 23.35 -13.93
N SER A 284 13.81 24.68 -13.96
CA SER A 284 12.73 25.34 -14.70
C SER A 284 13.15 25.52 -16.16
N SER A 285 12.29 25.10 -17.07
CA SER A 285 12.51 25.20 -18.52
C SER A 285 11.17 25.27 -19.24
N GLU A 286 11.08 26.11 -20.27
CA GLU A 286 9.91 26.25 -21.14
C GLU A 286 9.72 25.01 -22.02
N THR A 287 10.82 24.41 -22.48
CA THR A 287 10.80 23.15 -23.22
C THR A 287 11.17 21.97 -22.32
N PRO A 288 10.74 20.74 -22.65
CA PRO A 288 11.23 19.52 -22.05
C PRO A 288 12.76 19.49 -21.90
N TYR A 289 13.23 19.27 -20.67
CA TYR A 289 14.63 19.01 -20.36
C TYR A 289 14.72 17.73 -19.55
N PHE A 290 15.51 16.76 -19.99
CA PHE A 290 15.77 15.53 -19.26
C PHE A 290 17.14 14.97 -19.64
N LYS A 291 18.06 14.97 -18.68
CA LYS A 291 19.40 14.44 -18.82
C LYS A 291 19.70 13.45 -17.70
N ALA A 292 20.26 12.31 -18.06
CA ALA A 292 20.79 11.34 -17.10
C ALA A 292 22.09 10.76 -17.66
N ASP A 293 23.17 10.87 -16.89
CA ASP A 293 24.47 10.29 -17.27
C ASP A 293 24.46 8.77 -17.10
N THR A 294 23.79 8.28 -16.06
CA THR A 294 23.45 6.86 -15.93
C THR A 294 21.99 6.70 -15.55
N LEU A 295 21.34 5.73 -16.17
CA LEU A 295 20.03 5.18 -15.81
C LEU A 295 20.08 3.66 -15.93
N TYR A 296 19.22 2.99 -15.16
CA TYR A 296 19.17 1.54 -15.08
C TYR A 296 17.73 1.06 -15.09
N ASP A 297 17.51 -0.17 -15.55
CA ASP A 297 16.29 -0.91 -15.25
C ASP A 297 16.46 -1.61 -13.89
N ILE A 298 15.63 -1.24 -12.92
CA ILE A 298 15.71 -1.76 -11.55
C ILE A 298 15.44 -3.27 -11.43
N HIS A 299 14.84 -3.89 -12.46
CA HIS A 299 14.59 -5.33 -12.51
C HIS A 299 15.84 -6.15 -12.84
N LEU A 300 16.83 -5.53 -13.47
CA LEU A 300 18.08 -6.20 -13.80
C LEU A 300 18.96 -6.29 -12.55
N SER A 301 19.65 -7.42 -12.39
CA SER A 301 20.54 -7.60 -11.26
C SER A 301 21.68 -6.56 -11.30
N LYS A 302 22.12 -6.10 -10.13
CA LYS A 302 23.20 -5.10 -10.01
C LYS A 302 24.50 -5.56 -10.70
N GLU A 303 24.70 -6.87 -10.85
CA GLU A 303 25.86 -7.50 -11.47
C GLU A 303 25.81 -7.50 -13.01
N THR A 304 24.60 -7.49 -13.60
CA THR A 304 24.43 -7.66 -15.06
C THR A 304 23.93 -6.39 -15.76
N ARG A 305 23.35 -5.44 -15.02
CA ARG A 305 22.81 -4.21 -15.61
C ARG A 305 23.94 -3.34 -16.19
N VAL A 306 23.73 -2.85 -17.40
CA VAL A 306 24.63 -1.91 -18.07
C VAL A 306 24.02 -0.52 -17.99
N PRO A 307 24.77 0.51 -17.53
CA PRO A 307 24.26 1.88 -17.48
C PRO A 307 23.98 2.41 -18.88
N SER A 308 22.88 3.15 -19.03
CA SER A 308 22.57 3.92 -20.23
C SER A 308 22.54 5.41 -19.94
N SER A 309 22.74 6.25 -20.95
CA SER A 309 22.64 7.71 -20.84
C SER A 309 21.62 8.26 -21.82
N ILE A 310 20.96 9.36 -21.47
CA ILE A 310 20.01 10.07 -22.33
C ILE A 310 20.15 11.58 -22.08
N SER A 311 20.00 12.38 -23.14
CA SER A 311 20.12 13.84 -23.05
C SER A 311 19.09 14.52 -23.95
N ILE A 312 17.90 14.76 -23.42
CA ILE A 312 16.85 15.54 -24.05
C ILE A 312 17.06 17.01 -23.68
N GLU A 313 17.59 17.76 -24.65
CA GLU A 313 17.94 19.17 -24.52
C GLU A 313 17.39 19.96 -25.71
N ASN A 314 17.27 21.28 -25.52
CA ASN A 314 16.82 22.30 -26.48
C ASN A 314 16.80 21.87 -27.97
N ASN A 315 15.64 22.04 -28.63
CA ASN A 315 15.37 21.73 -30.04
C ASN A 315 15.45 20.24 -30.47
N ALA A 316 15.94 19.33 -29.62
CA ALA A 316 16.01 17.89 -29.90
C ALA A 316 15.19 17.11 -28.86
N THR A 317 13.86 17.20 -28.96
CA THR A 317 12.93 16.59 -28.01
C THR A 317 12.47 15.19 -28.43
N HIS A 318 12.70 14.80 -29.68
CA HIS A 318 12.20 13.54 -30.24
C HIS A 318 13.33 12.60 -30.62
N TYR A 319 13.17 11.33 -30.24
CA TYR A 319 14.12 10.25 -30.46
C TYR A 319 13.44 9.06 -31.15
N LEU A 320 14.15 8.48 -32.12
CA LEU A 320 13.86 7.17 -32.69
C LEU A 320 14.87 6.15 -32.19
N LEU A 321 14.38 5.05 -31.63
CA LEU A 321 15.18 3.95 -31.11
C LEU A 321 15.10 2.73 -32.04
N SER A 322 16.27 2.26 -32.50
CA SER A 322 16.38 1.04 -33.32
C SER A 322 17.31 0.00 -32.69
N GLY A 323 17.27 -1.23 -33.17
CA GLY A 323 18.22 -2.27 -32.77
C GLY A 323 17.62 -3.67 -32.77
N PRO A 324 18.47 -4.71 -32.73
CA PRO A 324 18.04 -6.11 -32.74
C PRO A 324 17.17 -6.46 -31.52
N ASN A 325 16.35 -7.50 -31.67
CA ASN A 325 15.62 -8.09 -30.54
C ASN A 325 16.58 -8.76 -29.58
N GLY A 326 16.31 -8.63 -28.28
CA GLY A 326 17.21 -9.08 -27.21
C GLY A 326 18.35 -8.09 -26.87
N GLY A 327 18.52 -6.99 -27.62
CA GLY A 327 19.54 -5.98 -27.36
C GLY A 327 19.29 -5.05 -26.17
N GLY A 328 18.16 -5.17 -25.48
CA GLY A 328 17.85 -4.36 -24.29
C GLY A 328 17.08 -3.05 -24.55
N LYS A 329 16.48 -2.88 -25.74
CA LYS A 329 15.59 -1.73 -26.05
C LYS A 329 14.51 -1.52 -24.99
N SER A 330 13.73 -2.56 -24.70
CA SER A 330 12.63 -2.47 -23.73
C SER A 330 13.15 -2.21 -22.30
N SER A 331 14.31 -2.76 -21.92
CA SER A 331 14.95 -2.44 -20.63
C SER A 331 15.37 -0.98 -20.54
N PHE A 332 15.90 -0.41 -21.63
CA PHE A 332 16.25 1.02 -21.70
C PHE A 332 15.01 1.91 -21.57
N LEU A 333 13.95 1.63 -22.35
CA LEU A 333 12.70 2.40 -22.30
C LEU A 333 12.04 2.31 -20.91
N ARG A 334 12.02 1.11 -20.32
CA ARG A 334 11.53 0.89 -18.96
C ARG A 334 12.37 1.61 -17.91
N GLY A 335 13.69 1.59 -18.03
CA GLY A 335 14.60 2.35 -17.16
C GLY A 335 14.34 3.86 -17.21
N ILE A 336 14.05 4.41 -18.41
CA ILE A 336 13.63 5.81 -18.55
C ILE A 336 12.31 6.07 -17.83
N LEU A 337 11.31 5.22 -18.04
CA LEU A 337 10.00 5.38 -17.39
C LEU A 337 10.14 5.33 -15.86
N GLN A 338 10.86 4.33 -15.33
CA GLN A 338 11.18 4.23 -13.91
C GLN A 338 11.88 5.51 -13.43
N THR A 339 12.87 5.98 -14.19
CA THR A 339 13.63 7.18 -13.83
C THR A 339 12.72 8.39 -13.66
N LEU A 340 11.78 8.60 -14.59
CA LEU A 340 10.82 9.70 -14.54
C LEU A 340 9.84 9.55 -13.39
N LEU A 341 9.25 8.37 -13.20
CA LEU A 341 8.27 8.11 -12.13
C LEU A 341 8.89 8.33 -10.74
N PHE A 342 10.09 7.80 -10.49
CA PHE A 342 10.80 8.02 -9.22
C PHE A 342 11.14 9.49 -9.01
N SER A 343 11.62 10.17 -10.04
CA SER A 343 11.94 11.60 -9.96
C SER A 343 10.71 12.45 -9.62
N HIS A 344 9.57 12.17 -10.24
CA HIS A 344 8.29 12.84 -9.98
C HIS A 344 7.63 12.44 -8.66
N THR A 345 8.07 11.34 -8.05
CA THR A 345 7.52 10.86 -6.77
C THR A 345 8.34 11.34 -5.59
N PHE A 346 9.66 11.25 -5.67
CA PHE A 346 10.55 11.46 -4.53
C PHE A 346 11.56 12.59 -4.72
N GLY A 347 11.72 13.11 -5.95
CA GLY A 347 12.87 13.96 -6.30
C GLY A 347 14.20 13.17 -6.26
N TYR A 348 14.10 11.85 -6.25
CA TYR A 348 15.21 10.91 -6.18
C TYR A 348 14.94 9.82 -7.20
N SER A 349 15.98 9.32 -7.86
CA SER A 349 15.79 8.34 -8.92
C SER A 349 17.01 7.45 -9.11
N ILE A 350 16.80 6.31 -9.75
CA ILE A 350 17.84 5.32 -10.02
C ILE A 350 18.76 5.82 -11.13
N GLY A 351 20.07 5.89 -10.85
CA GLY A 351 21.04 6.48 -11.78
C GLY A 351 21.89 7.59 -11.16
N THR A 352 22.61 8.33 -11.99
CA THR A 352 23.53 9.41 -11.56
C THR A 352 23.39 10.65 -12.44
N ASN A 353 23.63 11.83 -11.84
CA ASN A 353 23.60 13.14 -12.50
C ASN A 353 22.31 13.39 -13.28
N ILE A 354 21.17 13.04 -12.66
CA ILE A 354 19.86 13.19 -13.28
C ILE A 354 19.40 14.63 -13.11
N THR A 355 19.14 15.30 -14.22
CA THR A 355 18.61 16.66 -14.27
C THR A 355 17.35 16.67 -15.12
N LEU A 356 16.23 17.18 -14.60
CA LEU A 356 14.99 17.23 -15.36
C LEU A 356 14.19 18.50 -15.08
N SER A 357 13.50 18.97 -16.11
CA SER A 357 12.36 19.85 -15.94
C SER A 357 11.12 18.99 -15.76
N PRO A 358 10.29 19.20 -14.73
CA PRO A 358 9.15 18.33 -14.49
C PRO A 358 8.19 18.29 -15.69
N PHE A 359 7.66 17.11 -15.98
CA PHE A 359 6.64 16.89 -17.00
C PHE A 359 5.25 16.96 -16.38
N ASP A 360 4.32 17.61 -17.06
CA ASP A 360 2.94 17.72 -16.61
C ASP A 360 2.18 16.41 -16.81
N TYR A 361 2.55 15.64 -17.84
CA TYR A 361 2.02 14.31 -18.10
C TYR A 361 3.08 13.36 -18.68
N ILE A 362 2.96 12.07 -18.34
CA ILE A 362 3.78 10.98 -18.91
C ILE A 362 2.83 9.96 -19.54
N LEU A 363 3.01 9.69 -20.84
CA LEU A 363 2.27 8.68 -21.58
C LEU A 363 3.23 7.57 -21.99
N SER A 364 2.82 6.34 -21.72
CA SER A 364 3.60 5.14 -22.01
C SER A 364 2.74 4.15 -22.78
N GLY A 365 3.28 3.73 -23.93
CA GLY A 365 2.80 2.64 -24.77
C GLY A 365 3.89 1.59 -24.89
N LEU A 366 4.43 1.11 -23.76
CA LEU A 366 5.42 0.02 -23.74
C LEU A 366 4.76 -1.35 -23.68
N SER A 367 3.56 -1.46 -23.10
CA SER A 367 2.78 -2.70 -23.07
C SER A 367 1.31 -2.40 -23.42
N ILE A 368 1.06 -2.27 -24.72
CA ILE A 368 -0.29 -2.14 -25.26
C ILE A 368 -0.85 -3.55 -25.48
N HIS A 369 -1.98 -3.84 -24.85
CA HIS A 369 -2.68 -5.12 -25.00
C HIS A 369 -4.01 -4.90 -25.71
N ASP A 370 -4.41 -5.90 -26.49
CA ASP A 370 -5.73 -5.94 -27.11
C ASP A 370 -6.83 -6.07 -26.04
N SER A 371 -8.08 -5.96 -26.46
CA SER A 371 -9.21 -6.22 -25.59
C SER A 371 -10.13 -7.20 -26.31
N PRO A 372 -9.99 -8.51 -26.02
CA PRO A 372 -10.77 -9.54 -26.69
C PRO A 372 -12.26 -9.20 -26.71
N GLY A 373 -12.85 -9.26 -27.90
CA GLY A 373 -14.27 -8.92 -28.13
C GLY A 373 -14.61 -7.43 -28.11
N LYS A 374 -13.62 -6.52 -27.96
CA LYS A 374 -13.84 -5.07 -27.97
C LYS A 374 -12.98 -4.32 -29.00
N LYS A 375 -11.66 -4.48 -28.94
CA LYS A 375 -10.70 -3.78 -29.82
C LYS A 375 -9.48 -4.64 -30.08
N SER A 376 -9.00 -4.65 -31.30
CA SER A 376 -7.73 -5.26 -31.69
C SER A 376 -6.53 -4.51 -31.11
N LEU A 377 -5.34 -5.14 -31.17
CA LEU A 377 -4.08 -4.49 -30.78
C LEU A 377 -3.82 -3.23 -31.60
N PHE A 378 -4.00 -3.29 -32.92
CA PHE A 378 -3.83 -2.14 -33.80
C PHE A 378 -4.75 -0.98 -33.43
N GLU A 379 -6.03 -1.27 -33.17
CA GLU A 379 -6.97 -0.23 -32.74
C GLU A 379 -6.57 0.40 -31.40
N LYS A 380 -5.95 -0.35 -30.50
CA LYS A 380 -5.43 0.15 -29.22
C LYS A 380 -4.19 1.03 -29.41
N GLU A 381 -3.27 0.64 -30.28
CA GLU A 381 -2.13 1.47 -30.68
C GLU A 381 -2.60 2.80 -31.29
N VAL A 382 -3.60 2.75 -32.18
CA VAL A 382 -4.21 3.96 -32.77
C VAL A 382 -4.91 4.81 -31.71
N CYS A 383 -5.57 4.19 -30.72
CA CYS A 383 -6.15 4.93 -29.60
C CYS A 383 -5.06 5.64 -28.77
N PHE A 384 -3.95 4.97 -28.48
CA PHE A 384 -2.82 5.59 -27.77
C PHE A 384 -2.24 6.77 -28.55
N ALA A 385 -2.00 6.59 -29.85
CA ALA A 385 -1.54 7.64 -30.75
C ALA A 385 -2.51 8.84 -30.80
N ARG A 386 -3.82 8.57 -30.90
CA ARG A 386 -4.86 9.60 -30.81
C ARG A 386 -4.77 10.35 -29.48
N ASP A 387 -4.64 9.65 -28.37
CA ASP A 387 -4.61 10.27 -27.05
C ASP A 387 -3.38 11.18 -26.88
N VAL A 388 -2.22 10.75 -27.39
CA VAL A 388 -1.01 11.59 -27.46
C VAL A 388 -1.25 12.88 -28.25
N LEU A 389 -1.92 12.80 -29.40
CA LEU A 389 -2.17 13.98 -30.24
C LEU A 389 -3.32 14.86 -29.74
N TYR A 390 -4.35 14.27 -29.13
CA TYR A 390 -5.59 14.95 -28.73
C TYR A 390 -5.47 15.67 -27.40
N TYR A 391 -4.82 15.05 -26.40
CA TYR A 391 -4.61 15.67 -25.08
C TYR A 391 -3.43 16.64 -25.04
N ASN A 392 -2.91 16.98 -26.22
CA ASN A 392 -1.79 17.87 -26.40
C ASN A 392 -2.16 19.33 -26.13
N ASN A 393 -1.70 19.90 -25.02
CA ASN A 393 -1.83 21.33 -24.71
C ASN A 393 -0.43 21.98 -24.68
N PRO A 394 -0.15 22.98 -25.53
CA PRO A 394 1.16 23.66 -25.57
C PRO A 394 1.63 24.28 -24.24
N LYS A 395 0.73 24.48 -23.28
CA LYS A 395 1.06 24.97 -21.93
C LYS A 395 1.65 23.89 -21.02
N PHE A 396 1.51 22.62 -21.39
CA PHE A 396 1.90 21.48 -20.56
C PHE A 396 3.00 20.68 -21.25
N LYS A 397 4.05 20.33 -20.53
CA LYS A 397 5.16 19.52 -21.03
C LYS A 397 4.83 18.04 -20.93
N GLY A 398 4.88 17.35 -22.07
CA GLY A 398 4.61 15.92 -22.16
C GLY A 398 5.87 15.08 -22.30
N PHE A 399 5.83 13.86 -21.77
CA PHE A 399 6.79 12.81 -22.13
C PHE A 399 6.07 11.60 -22.70
N VAL A 400 6.51 11.09 -23.85
CA VAL A 400 5.87 9.98 -24.56
C VAL A 400 6.88 8.85 -24.82
N LEU A 401 6.53 7.64 -24.38
CA LEU A 401 7.21 6.41 -24.77
C LEU A 401 6.29 5.57 -25.63
N PHE A 402 6.80 5.05 -26.75
CA PHE A 402 6.05 4.13 -27.61
C PHE A 402 7.02 3.05 -28.13
N ASP A 403 6.86 1.81 -27.66
CA ASP A 403 7.64 0.67 -28.15
C ASP A 403 6.99 0.08 -29.40
N GLU A 404 7.80 -0.27 -30.40
CA GLU A 404 7.42 -0.97 -31.63
C GLU A 404 6.19 -0.38 -32.34
N ILE A 405 6.25 0.91 -32.69
CA ILE A 405 5.10 1.65 -33.24
C ILE A 405 4.38 0.92 -34.40
N PHE A 406 3.08 0.68 -34.22
CA PHE A 406 2.14 0.10 -35.21
C PHE A 406 2.61 -1.22 -35.83
N HIS A 407 3.31 -2.06 -35.05
CA HIS A 407 3.84 -3.35 -35.50
C HIS A 407 2.75 -4.42 -35.70
N SER A 408 1.53 -4.17 -35.22
CA SER A 408 0.46 -5.17 -35.14
C SER A 408 -0.40 -5.31 -36.41
N THR A 409 -0.10 -4.54 -37.47
CA THR A 409 -0.83 -4.55 -38.75
C THR A 409 0.08 -4.86 -39.94
N ASN A 410 -0.49 -4.92 -41.15
CA ASN A 410 0.28 -5.13 -42.37
C ASN A 410 1.32 -4.01 -42.55
N PRO A 411 2.55 -4.31 -43.00
CA PRO A 411 3.63 -3.32 -43.06
C PRO A 411 3.28 -2.01 -43.78
N PRO A 412 2.60 -2.00 -44.94
CA PRO A 412 2.22 -0.75 -45.61
C PRO A 412 1.28 0.13 -44.77
N ASP A 413 0.33 -0.48 -44.07
CA ASP A 413 -0.62 0.22 -43.20
C ASP A 413 0.09 0.74 -41.95
N GLY A 414 1.02 -0.05 -41.39
CA GLY A 414 1.84 0.33 -40.23
C GLY A 414 2.76 1.50 -40.53
N ILE A 415 3.44 1.48 -41.69
CA ILE A 415 4.26 2.60 -42.19
C ILE A 415 3.38 3.84 -42.34
N ARG A 416 2.26 3.73 -43.07
CA ARG A 416 1.39 4.87 -43.35
C ARG A 416 0.85 5.50 -42.07
N THR A 417 0.44 4.67 -41.12
CA THR A 417 -0.08 5.14 -39.82
C THR A 417 1.03 5.79 -38.99
N SER A 418 2.23 5.21 -39.00
CA SER A 418 3.41 5.78 -38.35
C SER A 418 3.75 7.16 -38.88
N GLU A 419 3.78 7.34 -40.21
CA GLU A 419 4.03 8.65 -40.83
C GLU A 419 3.01 9.71 -40.38
N LEU A 420 1.72 9.39 -40.39
CA LEU A 420 0.66 10.32 -40.00
C LEU A 420 0.81 10.77 -38.54
N PHE A 421 1.10 9.82 -37.65
CA PHE A 421 1.30 10.09 -36.24
C PHE A 421 2.60 10.85 -35.97
N LEU A 422 3.74 10.36 -36.48
CA LEU A 422 5.07 10.89 -36.21
C LEU A 422 5.25 12.31 -36.77
N ASN A 423 4.75 12.60 -37.97
CA ASN A 423 4.80 13.94 -38.54
C ASN A 423 4.05 14.96 -37.66
N SER A 424 2.94 14.53 -37.06
CA SER A 424 2.19 15.36 -36.11
C SER A 424 2.93 15.50 -34.79
N LEU A 425 3.42 14.38 -34.21
CA LEU A 425 4.13 14.35 -32.94
C LEU A 425 5.40 15.21 -32.95
N TRP A 426 6.21 15.09 -34.00
CA TRP A 426 7.49 15.80 -34.13
C TRP A 426 7.34 17.31 -34.31
N SER A 427 6.13 17.79 -34.62
CA SER A 427 5.84 19.23 -34.67
C SER A 427 5.71 19.86 -33.27
N TYR A 428 5.53 19.06 -32.22
CA TYR A 428 5.25 19.52 -30.87
C TYR A 428 6.50 19.65 -30.00
N LYS A 429 7.06 20.85 -29.95
CA LYS A 429 8.29 21.17 -29.18
C LYS A 429 8.15 21.02 -27.66
N HIS A 430 6.93 21.07 -27.13
CA HIS A 430 6.66 20.89 -25.71
C HIS A 430 6.47 19.42 -25.31
N ILE A 431 6.57 18.49 -26.26
CA ILE A 431 6.58 17.04 -26.01
C ILE A 431 7.99 16.49 -26.23
N ALA A 432 8.50 15.77 -25.24
CA ALA A 432 9.62 14.86 -25.42
C ALA A 432 9.10 13.46 -25.77
N SER A 433 9.74 12.77 -26.72
CA SER A 433 9.33 11.41 -27.07
C SER A 433 10.49 10.48 -27.40
N ILE A 434 10.34 9.22 -27.05
CA ILE A 434 11.20 8.13 -27.53
C ILE A 434 10.30 7.07 -28.14
N VAL A 435 10.40 6.90 -29.45
CA VAL A 435 9.62 5.92 -30.21
C VAL A 435 10.56 4.86 -30.75
N SER A 436 10.30 3.59 -30.46
CA SER A 436 11.08 2.49 -31.02
C SER A 436 10.40 1.96 -32.29
N THR A 437 11.22 1.54 -33.27
CA THR A 437 10.72 0.92 -34.50
C THR A 437 11.78 0.02 -35.12
N HIS A 438 11.31 -1.02 -35.81
CA HIS A 438 12.12 -1.90 -36.65
C HIS A 438 12.09 -1.51 -38.12
N VAL A 439 11.30 -0.49 -38.47
CA VAL A 439 11.08 -0.08 -39.87
C VAL A 439 12.09 0.99 -40.26
N PHE A 440 13.11 0.58 -41.03
CA PHE A 440 14.18 1.48 -41.46
C PHE A 440 13.70 2.66 -42.30
N GLU A 441 12.66 2.46 -43.12
CA GLU A 441 12.09 3.49 -43.97
C GLU A 441 11.62 4.71 -43.15
N ILE A 442 11.02 4.47 -41.98
CA ILE A 442 10.58 5.54 -41.05
C ILE A 442 11.78 6.28 -40.46
N ILE A 443 12.84 5.55 -40.08
CA ILE A 443 14.03 6.12 -39.45
C ILE A 443 14.85 6.93 -40.48
N GLU A 444 14.92 6.46 -41.71
CA GLU A 444 15.63 7.14 -42.79
C GLU A 444 14.88 8.39 -43.25
N ALA A 445 13.55 8.32 -43.31
CA ALA A 445 12.69 9.45 -43.66
C ALA A 445 12.52 10.51 -42.55
N SER A 446 12.95 10.24 -41.32
CA SER A 446 12.78 11.19 -40.21
C SER A 446 13.61 12.47 -40.41
N PRO A 447 13.08 13.66 -40.07
CA PRO A 447 13.80 14.93 -40.23
C PRO A 447 15.00 15.05 -39.29
N ASP A 448 15.97 15.92 -39.61
CA ASP A 448 17.21 16.12 -38.82
C ASP A 448 16.97 16.58 -37.36
N SER A 449 15.78 17.13 -37.09
CA SER A 449 15.34 17.49 -35.73
C SER A 449 15.11 16.27 -34.83
N VAL A 450 14.88 15.10 -35.42
CA VAL A 450 14.65 13.84 -34.70
C VAL A 450 15.99 13.12 -34.53
N LYS A 451 16.35 12.83 -33.29
CA LYS A 451 17.59 12.12 -32.96
C LYS A 451 17.42 10.63 -33.18
N LYS A 452 18.41 10.00 -33.81
CA LYS A 452 18.43 8.57 -34.09
C LYS A 452 19.38 7.91 -33.11
N ILE A 453 18.88 6.98 -32.32
CA ILE A 453 19.64 6.20 -31.36
C ILE A 453 19.41 4.71 -31.61
N CYS A 454 20.40 3.91 -31.24
CA CYS A 454 20.31 2.46 -31.34
C CYS A 454 20.99 1.78 -30.16
N VAL A 455 20.60 0.53 -29.94
CA VAL A 455 21.38 -0.38 -29.10
C VAL A 455 22.67 -0.74 -29.83
N ASP A 456 23.80 -0.62 -29.15
CA ASP A 456 25.11 -1.04 -29.64
C ASP A 456 25.21 -2.57 -29.62
N ALA A 457 25.37 -3.12 -30.82
CA ALA A 457 25.55 -4.53 -31.06
C ALA A 457 26.51 -4.71 -32.24
N GLU A 458 27.32 -5.76 -32.19
CA GLU A 458 28.26 -6.10 -33.25
C GLU A 458 28.06 -7.55 -33.68
N LYS A 459 28.26 -7.82 -34.97
CA LYS A 459 28.22 -9.19 -35.50
C LYS A 459 29.66 -9.69 -35.64
N ILE A 460 30.03 -10.70 -34.85
CA ILE A 460 31.36 -11.34 -34.86
C ILE A 460 31.13 -12.83 -35.12
N GLU A 461 31.77 -13.39 -36.14
CA GLU A 461 31.71 -14.84 -36.45
C GLU A 461 30.27 -15.42 -36.48
N ASP A 462 29.36 -14.71 -37.14
CA ASP A 462 27.93 -15.05 -37.23
C ASP A 462 27.12 -15.06 -35.93
N LYS A 463 27.68 -14.50 -34.84
CA LYS A 463 26.97 -14.26 -33.57
C LYS A 463 26.84 -12.77 -33.29
N LEU A 464 25.71 -12.36 -32.72
CA LEU A 464 25.53 -11.01 -32.20
C LEU A 464 26.10 -10.91 -30.80
N HIS A 465 26.99 -9.93 -30.65
CA HIS A 465 27.52 -9.50 -29.38
C HIS A 465 26.80 -8.21 -28.99
N TYR A 466 25.89 -8.30 -28.02
CA TYR A 466 25.18 -7.16 -27.47
C TYR A 466 26.04 -6.47 -26.41
N LYS A 467 26.31 -5.18 -26.59
CA LYS A 467 26.99 -4.38 -25.56
C LYS A 467 25.99 -3.76 -24.57
N TYR A 468 24.70 -3.75 -24.92
CA TYR A 468 23.60 -3.23 -24.10
C TYR A 468 23.70 -1.72 -23.77
N SER A 469 24.64 -1.00 -24.38
CA SER A 469 24.74 0.46 -24.33
C SER A 469 23.96 1.10 -25.48
N ILE A 470 23.53 2.36 -25.28
CA ILE A 470 22.88 3.15 -26.31
C ILE A 470 23.91 4.04 -27.02
N THR A 471 23.87 4.04 -28.35
CA THR A 471 24.74 4.86 -29.21
C THR A 471 23.92 5.68 -30.20
N ASN A 472 24.49 6.79 -30.68
CA ASN A 472 23.88 7.55 -31.76
C ASN A 472 23.98 6.79 -33.09
N GLY A 473 22.90 6.79 -33.87
CA GLY A 473 22.85 6.16 -35.19
C GLY A 473 21.67 5.21 -35.37
N ILE A 474 21.80 4.34 -36.36
CA ILE A 474 20.79 3.34 -36.74
C ILE A 474 21.45 1.98 -36.72
N SER A 475 20.88 1.02 -36.01
CA SER A 475 21.34 -0.38 -36.05
C SER A 475 20.56 -1.15 -37.11
N ARG A 476 21.25 -1.62 -38.16
CA ARG A 476 20.68 -2.47 -39.21
C ARG A 476 20.82 -3.98 -38.94
N LEU A 477 21.31 -4.35 -37.76
CA LEU A 477 21.50 -5.74 -37.38
C LEU A 477 20.17 -6.44 -37.07
N SER A 478 20.02 -7.67 -37.53
CA SER A 478 18.88 -8.55 -37.26
C SER A 478 19.32 -9.73 -36.42
N SER A 479 18.57 -10.04 -35.37
CA SER A 479 18.81 -11.19 -34.49
C SER A 479 17.97 -12.42 -34.80
N VAL A 480 17.20 -12.39 -35.89
CA VAL A 480 16.28 -13.49 -36.25
C VAL A 480 17.00 -14.82 -36.40
N ASP A 481 18.07 -14.89 -37.22
CA ASP A 481 18.77 -16.14 -37.49
C ASP A 481 19.41 -16.75 -36.23
N GLU A 482 19.94 -15.90 -35.35
CA GLU A 482 20.55 -16.34 -34.09
C GLU A 482 19.51 -16.85 -33.11
N ILE A 483 18.42 -16.09 -32.92
CA ILE A 483 17.33 -16.47 -32.01
C ILE A 483 16.69 -17.77 -32.50
N TRP A 484 16.46 -17.89 -33.81
CA TRP A 484 15.89 -19.09 -34.41
C TRP A 484 16.76 -20.33 -34.15
N LYS A 485 18.07 -20.25 -34.46
CA LYS A 485 19.01 -21.34 -34.16
C LYS A 485 19.05 -21.67 -32.67
N LYS A 486 19.17 -20.66 -31.80
CA LYS A 486 19.25 -20.85 -30.35
C LYS A 486 18.02 -21.56 -29.77
N ILE A 487 16.82 -21.24 -30.24
CA ILE A 487 15.58 -21.84 -29.71
C ILE A 487 15.32 -23.21 -30.33
N TRP A 488 15.62 -23.38 -31.62
CA TRP A 488 15.36 -24.63 -32.33
C TRP A 488 16.38 -25.74 -32.02
N ASP A 489 17.63 -25.34 -31.73
CA ASP A 489 18.73 -26.26 -31.39
C ASP A 489 18.86 -26.51 -29.87
N ALA A 490 18.03 -25.87 -29.03
CA ALA A 490 17.95 -26.08 -27.57
C ALA A 490 16.86 -27.07 -27.19
#